data_AF-A0A519JLZ0-F1
#
_entry.id   AF-A0A519JLZ0-F1
#
_cell.length_a   1.000
_cell.length_b   1.000
_cell.length_c   1.000
_cell.angle_alpha   90.00
_cell.angle_beta   90.00
_cell.angle_gamma   90.00
#
_symmetry.space_group_name_H-M   'P 1'
#
loop_
_entity.id
_entity.type
_entity.pdbx_description
1 polymer ?
#
loop_
_entity_poly.entity_id
_entity_poly.type
_entity_poly.pdbx_seq_one_letter_code
_entity_poly.pdbx_strand_id
1 'polypeptide(L)'
;MRTAAVVACAVALSGCIIIASDTTERTVVHSAPSGSSQSPETRYAAALSDSRRLPEEVARDPLRKPADMLALIGLQPGHVIADIRPEEGYFTRLFAPVVGAGGHVYAFVPNQTAARENALADTLASTFPNTSRVTGALETMT
;
A
#
# COMPACT_ATOMS: atom_id res chain seq x y z
N MET A 1 -63.51 7.00 -3.53
CA MET A 1 -63.20 5.62 -3.98
C MET A 1 -61.70 5.44 -3.77
N ARG A 2 -61.23 4.88 -2.63
CA ARG A 2 -60.63 3.52 -2.48
C ARG A 2 -59.73 3.19 -3.70
N THR A 3 -58.40 3.08 -3.63
CA THR A 3 -57.50 2.18 -2.84
C THR A 3 -56.04 2.60 -3.15
N ALA A 4 -55.12 2.81 -2.21
CA ALA A 4 -54.27 1.85 -1.45
C ALA A 4 -52.78 1.98 -1.87
N ALA A 5 -51.91 2.04 -0.85
CA ALA A 5 -50.47 2.24 -0.95
C ALA A 5 -49.70 0.95 -1.25
N VAL A 6 -48.50 1.08 -1.82
CA VAL A 6 -47.39 0.15 -1.56
C VAL A 6 -46.11 0.96 -1.36
N VAL A 7 -45.54 0.83 -0.17
CA VAL A 7 -44.19 1.24 0.21
C VAL A 7 -43.20 0.21 -0.32
N ALA A 8 -42.10 0.65 -0.93
CA ALA A 8 -40.89 -0.16 -1.01
C ALA A 8 -39.67 0.75 -0.77
N CYS A 9 -39.07 0.60 0.42
CA CYS A 9 -37.72 1.05 0.72
C CYS A 9 -36.73 0.29 -0.17
N ALA A 10 -35.80 1.01 -0.81
CA ALA A 10 -34.56 0.41 -1.28
C ALA A 10 -33.40 1.38 -1.03
N VAL A 11 -32.47 0.90 -0.20
CA VAL A 11 -31.23 1.53 0.20
C VAL A 11 -30.38 1.80 -1.04
N ALA A 12 -30.16 3.08 -1.37
CA ALA A 12 -29.25 3.46 -2.45
C ALA A 12 -27.81 3.45 -1.91
N LEU A 13 -27.12 2.30 -2.00
CA LEU A 13 -25.65 2.31 -2.05
C LEU A 13 -25.25 2.72 -3.47
N SER A 14 -24.51 3.83 -3.51
CA SER A 14 -23.88 4.42 -4.68
C SER A 14 -22.99 3.40 -5.41
N GLY A 15 -23.46 2.96 -6.58
CA GLY A 15 -22.67 2.31 -7.60
C GLY A 15 -23.43 2.42 -8.92
N CYS A 16 -23.10 3.41 -9.75
CA CYS A 16 -23.75 3.60 -11.04
C CYS A 16 -23.47 2.39 -11.96
N ILE A 17 -24.41 1.45 -12.01
CA ILE A 17 -24.47 0.44 -13.07
C ILE A 17 -25.16 1.09 -14.26
N ILE A 18 -24.44 1.30 -15.36
CA ILE A 18 -25.06 1.60 -16.65
C ILE A 18 -25.53 0.27 -17.24
N ILE A 19 -26.84 0.06 -17.34
CA ILE A 19 -27.42 -1.10 -18.02
C ILE A 19 -27.79 -0.65 -19.44
N ALA A 20 -26.97 -0.98 -20.44
CA ALA A 20 -27.43 -1.01 -21.82
C ALA A 20 -28.10 -2.37 -22.06
N SER A 21 -29.38 -2.36 -22.43
CA SER A 21 -30.11 -3.56 -22.84
C SER A 21 -30.29 -3.49 -24.34
N ASP A 22 -29.50 -4.26 -25.09
CA ASP A 22 -29.90 -4.69 -26.43
C ASP A 22 -30.16 -6.20 -26.38
N THR A 23 -31.13 -6.65 -27.16
CA THR A 23 -32.07 -7.72 -26.79
C THR A 23 -31.51 -9.16 -26.83
N THR A 24 -30.24 -9.39 -26.47
CA THR A 24 -29.77 -10.77 -26.21
C THR A 24 -28.52 -10.92 -25.33
N GLU A 25 -27.83 -9.86 -24.88
CA GLU A 25 -26.68 -10.01 -23.98
C GLU A 25 -26.62 -8.93 -22.89
N ARG A 26 -26.51 -9.35 -21.62
CA ARG A 26 -26.32 -8.46 -20.48
C ARG A 26 -24.83 -8.37 -20.17
N THR A 27 -24.12 -7.43 -20.79
CA THR A 27 -22.71 -7.16 -20.49
C THR A 27 -22.58 -6.27 -19.26
N VAL A 28 -22.02 -6.81 -18.17
CA VAL A 28 -21.68 -6.02 -16.97
C VAL A 28 -20.27 -5.45 -17.16
N VAL A 29 -20.17 -4.17 -17.52
CA VAL A 29 -18.87 -3.47 -17.58
C VAL A 29 -18.54 -2.94 -16.19
N HIS A 30 -17.67 -3.63 -15.46
CA HIS A 30 -17.02 -3.03 -14.29
C HIS A 30 -15.94 -2.07 -14.80
N SER A 31 -16.09 -0.78 -14.50
CA SER A 31 -14.98 0.16 -14.60
C SER A 31 -13.95 -0.23 -13.54
N ALA A 32 -12.90 -0.95 -13.95
CA ALA A 32 -11.75 -1.15 -13.08
C ALA A 32 -11.20 0.23 -12.67
N PRO A 33 -10.80 0.43 -11.40
CA PRO A 33 -10.15 1.67 -11.01
C PRO A 33 -8.91 1.82 -11.89
N SER A 34 -8.94 2.83 -12.76
CA SER A 34 -7.82 3.21 -13.60
C SER A 34 -6.81 3.92 -12.72
N GLY A 35 -6.04 3.15 -11.95
CA GLY A 35 -4.82 3.64 -11.36
C GLY A 35 -3.91 4.05 -12.51
N SER A 36 -3.65 5.36 -12.67
CA SER A 36 -2.72 5.87 -13.67
C SER A 36 -1.42 5.05 -13.62
N SER A 37 -1.06 4.35 -14.69
CA SER A 37 0.17 3.58 -14.75
C SER A 37 1.35 4.55 -14.88
N GLN A 38 1.75 5.17 -13.77
CA GLN A 38 2.98 5.96 -13.71
C GLN A 38 4.17 5.04 -14.03
N SER A 39 5.16 5.57 -14.74
CA SER A 39 6.40 4.84 -14.96
C SER A 39 7.08 4.50 -13.62
N PRO A 40 7.87 3.42 -13.53
CA PRO A 40 8.61 3.09 -12.32
C PRO A 40 9.46 4.27 -11.81
N GLU A 41 10.13 4.99 -12.71
CA GLU A 41 10.99 6.14 -12.37
C GLU A 41 10.20 7.26 -11.71
N THR A 42 9.02 7.58 -12.25
CA THR A 42 8.13 8.61 -11.68
C THR A 42 7.66 8.21 -10.28
N ARG A 43 7.31 6.93 -10.10
CA ARG A 43 6.86 6.40 -8.80
C ARG A 43 7.98 6.40 -7.77
N TYR A 44 9.19 6.00 -8.16
CA TYR A 44 10.34 6.02 -7.26
C TYR A 44 10.70 7.46 -6.89
N ALA A 45 10.73 8.38 -7.86
CA ALA A 45 10.95 9.80 -7.57
C ALA A 45 9.93 10.35 -6.56
N ALA A 46 8.65 9.99 -6.69
CA ALA A 46 7.63 10.35 -5.71
C ALA A 46 7.94 9.83 -4.30
N ALA A 47 8.36 8.56 -4.18
CA ALA A 47 8.75 7.96 -2.89
C ALA A 47 10.01 8.61 -2.29
N LEU A 48 11.01 8.96 -3.11
CA LEU A 48 12.20 9.68 -2.65
C LEU A 48 11.85 11.08 -2.12
N SER A 49 10.82 11.73 -2.70
CA SER A 49 10.33 13.05 -2.32
C SER A 49 9.23 13.04 -1.24
N ASP A 50 8.89 11.89 -0.68
CA ASP A 50 7.80 11.78 0.31
C ASP A 50 8.13 12.62 1.55
N SER A 51 7.23 13.55 1.89
CA SER A 51 7.37 14.47 3.04
C SER A 51 7.49 13.77 4.40
N ARG A 52 7.16 12.48 4.49
CA ARG A 52 7.31 11.66 5.69
C ARG A 52 8.74 11.14 5.87
N ARG A 53 9.63 11.30 4.88
CA ARG A 53 11.06 11.01 5.02
C ARG A 53 11.73 12.04 5.91
N LEU A 54 12.63 11.57 6.77
CA LEU A 54 13.34 12.41 7.73
C LEU A 54 14.57 13.05 7.06
N PRO A 55 14.96 14.30 7.40
CA PRO A 55 16.13 14.95 6.80
C PRO A 55 17.43 14.14 6.91
N GLU A 56 17.64 13.47 8.05
CA GLU A 56 18.79 12.58 8.27
C GLU A 56 18.75 11.30 7.43
N GLU A 57 17.57 10.87 6.97
CA GLU A 57 17.46 9.80 5.99
C GLU A 57 17.90 10.29 4.63
N VAL A 58 17.37 11.43 4.17
CA VAL A 58 17.73 12.02 2.87
C VAL A 58 19.24 12.29 2.79
N ALA A 59 19.87 12.72 3.88
CA ALA A 59 21.32 12.90 3.95
C ALA A 59 22.13 11.61 3.69
N ARG A 60 21.53 10.43 3.88
CA ARG A 60 22.16 9.11 3.62
C ARG A 60 21.98 8.64 2.18
N ASP A 61 21.09 9.26 1.40
CA ASP A 61 20.77 8.84 0.03
C ASP A 61 21.99 8.76 -0.90
N PRO A 62 22.99 9.66 -0.86
CA PRO A 62 24.17 9.54 -1.72
C PRO A 62 24.95 8.24 -1.52
N LEU A 63 24.98 7.72 -0.29
CA LEU A 63 25.63 6.45 0.04
C LEU A 63 24.72 5.25 -0.23
N ARG A 64 23.43 5.37 0.13
CA ARG A 64 22.46 4.26 0.08
C ARG A 64 21.77 4.07 -1.27
N LYS A 65 21.86 5.05 -2.17
CA LYS A 65 21.34 5.02 -3.54
C LYS A 65 19.90 4.48 -3.66
N PRO A 66 18.92 5.07 -2.96
CA PRO A 66 17.59 4.48 -2.86
C PRO A 66 16.85 4.34 -4.19
N ALA A 67 17.04 5.27 -5.15
CA ALA A 67 16.45 5.15 -6.48
C ALA A 67 16.99 3.92 -7.23
N ASP A 68 18.30 3.72 -7.22
CA ASP A 68 18.94 2.55 -7.85
C ASP A 68 18.50 1.25 -7.16
N MET A 69 18.38 1.25 -5.83
CA MET A 69 17.89 0.10 -5.07
C MET A 69 16.44 -0.26 -5.42
N LEU A 70 15.55 0.74 -5.50
CA LEU A 70 14.15 0.52 -5.90
C LEU A 70 14.05 -0.02 -7.33
N ALA A 71 14.87 0.50 -8.25
CA ALA A 71 14.96 0.01 -9.61
C ALA A 71 15.49 -1.43 -9.69
N LEU A 72 16.52 -1.75 -8.91
CA LEU A 72 17.11 -3.08 -8.85
C LEU A 72 16.12 -4.14 -8.37
N ILE A 73 15.36 -3.86 -7.30
CA ILE A 73 14.37 -4.79 -6.77
C ILE A 73 13.06 -4.82 -7.58
N GLY A 74 12.88 -3.86 -8.50
CA GLY A 74 11.69 -3.77 -9.35
C GLY A 74 10.39 -3.66 -8.54
N LEU A 75 10.37 -2.84 -7.48
CA LEU A 75 9.21 -2.75 -6.58
C LEU A 75 8.00 -2.10 -7.30
N GLN A 76 6.83 -2.73 -7.23
CA GLN A 76 5.63 -2.26 -7.93
C GLN A 76 4.44 -2.07 -6.99
N PRO A 77 3.44 -1.26 -7.39
CA PRO A 77 2.16 -1.18 -6.72
C PRO A 77 1.53 -2.57 -6.58
N GLY A 78 0.94 -2.85 -5.43
CA GLY A 78 0.32 -4.14 -5.14
C GLY A 78 1.28 -5.21 -4.61
N HIS A 79 2.61 -4.99 -4.64
CA HIS A 79 3.53 -5.93 -4.02
C HIS A 79 3.30 -6.02 -2.51
N VAL A 80 3.42 -7.25 -1.99
CA VAL A 80 3.43 -7.55 -0.56
C VAL A 80 4.84 -8.00 -0.23
N ILE A 81 5.54 -7.23 0.62
CA ILE A 81 6.95 -7.44 0.91
C ILE A 81 7.20 -7.46 2.42
N ALA A 82 8.37 -7.95 2.82
CA ALA A 82 8.90 -7.79 4.17
C ALA A 82 10.16 -6.93 4.14
N ASP A 83 10.19 -5.87 4.96
CA ASP A 83 11.42 -5.13 5.29
C ASP A 83 12.00 -5.78 6.56
N ILE A 84 13.04 -6.59 6.38
CA ILE A 84 13.61 -7.40 7.44
C ILE A 84 14.55 -6.55 8.27
N ARG A 85 14.26 -6.47 9.57
CA ARG A 85 14.97 -5.63 10.54
C ARG A 85 15.00 -4.16 10.08
N PRO A 86 13.83 -3.50 10.03
CA PRO A 86 13.69 -2.17 9.46
C PRO A 86 14.44 -1.08 10.24
N GLU A 87 14.85 -1.38 11.48
CA GLU A 87 15.46 -0.43 12.41
C GLU A 87 14.62 0.87 12.48
N GLU A 88 15.20 2.04 12.19
CA GLU A 88 14.47 3.31 12.19
C GLU A 88 13.55 3.50 10.97
N GLY A 89 13.61 2.61 9.97
CA GLY A 89 12.62 2.52 8.88
C GLY A 89 12.97 3.20 7.57
N TYR A 90 14.25 3.47 7.30
CA TYR A 90 14.71 4.15 6.09
C TYR A 90 14.11 3.57 4.80
N PHE A 91 14.13 2.23 4.67
CA PHE A 91 13.61 1.56 3.48
C PHE A 91 12.10 1.37 3.53
N THR A 92 11.53 1.06 4.70
CA THR A 92 10.07 1.03 4.89
C THR A 92 9.39 2.31 4.39
N ARG A 93 9.95 3.50 4.68
CA ARG A 93 9.42 4.80 4.21
C ARG A 93 9.48 4.98 2.69
N LEU A 94 10.38 4.26 2.00
CA LEU A 94 10.46 4.24 0.54
C LEU A 94 9.50 3.20 -0.04
N PHE A 95 9.39 2.03 0.59
CA PHE A 95 8.59 0.92 0.08
C PHE A 95 7.09 1.15 0.22
N ALA A 96 6.64 1.64 1.37
CA ALA A 96 5.23 1.84 1.67
C ALA A 96 4.49 2.70 0.61
N PRO A 97 5.00 3.87 0.19
CA PRO A 97 4.36 4.64 -0.89
C PRO A 97 4.45 3.96 -2.27
N VAL A 98 5.51 3.20 -2.56
CA VAL A 98 5.68 2.52 -3.86
C VAL A 98 4.68 1.37 -4.03
N VAL A 99 4.54 0.51 -3.01
CA VAL A 99 3.56 -0.59 -3.06
C VAL A 99 2.11 -0.08 -2.98
N GLY A 100 1.91 1.09 -2.38
CA GLY A 100 0.64 1.80 -2.35
C GLY A 100 -0.46 1.05 -1.58
N ALA A 101 -1.69 1.57 -1.64
CA ALA A 101 -2.83 1.06 -0.89
C ALA A 101 -3.26 -0.37 -1.27
N GLY A 102 -2.88 -0.85 -2.46
CA GLY A 102 -3.15 -2.23 -2.91
C GLY A 102 -2.06 -3.23 -2.53
N GLY A 103 -0.92 -2.77 -2.00
CA GLY A 103 0.19 -3.59 -1.54
C GLY A 103 0.38 -3.47 -0.03
N HIS A 104 1.41 -4.12 0.50
CA HIS A 104 1.67 -4.14 1.95
C HIS A 104 3.14 -4.29 2.27
N VAL A 105 3.59 -3.65 3.36
CA VAL A 105 4.94 -3.82 3.91
C VAL A 105 4.84 -4.44 5.31
N TYR A 106 5.46 -5.61 5.49
CA TYR A 106 5.68 -6.17 6.81
C TYR A 106 7.02 -5.68 7.34
N ALA A 107 6.97 -4.79 8.33
CA ALA A 107 8.13 -4.37 9.11
C ALA A 107 8.51 -5.51 10.07
N PHE A 108 9.33 -6.44 9.59
CA PHE A 108 9.67 -7.65 10.33
C PHE A 108 10.81 -7.39 11.31
N VAL A 109 10.55 -7.56 12.61
CA VAL A 109 11.52 -7.39 13.68
C VAL A 109 11.92 -8.77 14.23
N PRO A 110 13.20 -9.16 14.11
CA PRO A 110 13.68 -10.39 14.73
C PRO A 110 13.48 -10.42 16.24
N ASN A 111 13.14 -11.58 16.81
CA ASN A 111 12.99 -11.77 18.26
C ASN A 111 14.20 -11.26 19.05
N GLN A 112 15.41 -11.43 18.48
CA GLN A 112 16.68 -11.03 19.10
C GLN A 112 16.82 -9.51 19.26
N THR A 113 16.17 -8.71 18.41
CA THR A 113 16.24 -7.23 18.46
C THR A 113 14.93 -6.57 18.87
N ALA A 114 13.86 -7.35 19.04
CA ALA A 114 12.51 -6.90 19.34
C ALA A 114 12.40 -5.90 20.49
N ALA A 115 13.14 -6.12 21.60
CA ALA A 115 13.10 -5.22 22.75
C ALA A 115 13.53 -3.78 22.41
N ARG A 116 14.44 -3.60 21.44
CA ARG A 116 14.92 -2.30 20.98
C ARG A 116 14.10 -1.77 19.80
N GLU A 117 13.68 -2.66 18.90
CA GLU A 117 13.22 -2.26 17.57
C GLU A 117 11.68 -2.28 17.42
N ASN A 118 10.93 -2.94 18.31
CA ASN A 118 9.46 -3.01 18.19
C ASN A 118 8.79 -1.64 18.18
N ALA A 119 9.21 -0.73 19.06
CA ALA A 119 8.64 0.63 19.11
C ALA A 119 8.90 1.43 17.82
N LEU A 120 10.04 1.18 17.16
CA LEU A 120 10.36 1.79 15.87
C LEU A 120 9.43 1.26 14.77
N ALA A 121 9.24 -0.06 14.70
CA ALA A 121 8.33 -0.66 13.74
C ALA A 121 6.85 -0.36 14.03
N ASP A 122 6.45 -0.19 15.29
CA ASP A 122 5.11 0.33 15.65
C ASP A 122 4.91 1.76 15.14
N THR A 123 5.94 2.60 15.21
CA THR A 123 5.90 3.96 14.63
C THR A 123 5.75 3.93 13.11
N LEU A 124 6.38 2.98 12.43
CA LEU A 124 6.20 2.79 10.99
C LEU A 124 4.78 2.35 10.66
N ALA A 125 4.24 1.37 11.39
CA ALA A 125 2.88 0.88 11.21
C ALA A 125 1.81 1.96 11.49
N SER A 126 2.07 2.90 12.41
CA SER A 126 1.16 4.04 12.65
C SER A 126 1.29 5.13 11.59
N THR A 127 2.46 5.29 10.97
CA THR A 127 2.72 6.30 9.92
C THR A 127 2.18 5.88 8.56
N PHE A 128 2.21 4.58 8.24
CA PHE A 128 1.82 4.04 6.95
C PHE A 128 0.68 3.02 7.10
N PRO A 129 -0.52 3.30 6.57
CA PRO A 129 -1.69 2.44 6.75
C PRO A 129 -1.55 1.05 6.10
N ASN A 130 -0.62 0.91 5.15
CA ASN A 130 -0.27 -0.35 4.47
C ASN A 130 1.01 -0.98 5.03
N THR A 131 1.33 -0.73 6.31
CA THR A 131 2.49 -1.31 6.98
C THR A 131 2.06 -1.94 8.30
N SER A 132 2.63 -3.11 8.63
CA SER A 132 2.40 -3.76 9.91
C SER A 132 3.70 -4.27 10.51
N ARG A 133 3.88 -4.11 11.81
CA ARG A 133 4.96 -4.78 12.52
C ARG A 133 4.65 -6.26 12.64
N VAL A 134 5.62 -7.09 12.26
CA VAL A 134 5.65 -8.52 12.57
C VAL A 134 6.86 -8.78 13.43
N THR A 135 6.72 -9.53 14.51
CA THR A 135 7.87 -9.93 15.34
C THR A 135 7.98 -11.45 15.32
N GLY A 136 9.16 -11.98 15.00
CA GLY A 136 9.34 -13.42 14.88
C GLY A 136 10.80 -13.87 14.81
N ALA A 137 11.02 -15.18 14.80
CA ALA A 137 12.34 -15.77 14.59
C ALA A 137 12.65 -15.78 13.08
N LEU A 138 13.85 -15.35 12.70
CA LEU A 138 14.28 -15.34 11.29
C LEU A 138 14.36 -16.76 10.73
N GLU A 139 14.74 -17.71 11.57
CA GLU A 139 14.95 -19.12 11.24
C GLU A 139 13.64 -19.83 10.87
N THR A 140 12.49 -19.25 11.21
CA THR A 140 11.16 -19.82 10.94
C THR A 140 10.36 -18.99 9.94
N MET A 141 10.97 -18.03 9.25
CA MET A 141 10.29 -17.29 8.17
C MET A 141 10.10 -18.20 6.96
N THR A 142 8.84 -18.46 6.59
CA THR A 142 8.44 -19.28 5.43
C THR A 142 7.50 -18.50 4.53
#